data_AF-A0A9C8T0C1-F1
#
_entry.id   AF-A0A9C8T0C1-F1
#
_cell.length_a   1.000
_cell.length_b   1.000
_cell.length_c   1.000
_cell.angle_alpha   90.00
_cell.angle_beta   90.00
_cell.angle_gamma   90.00
#
_symmetry.space_group_name_H-M   'P 1'
#
loop_
_entity.id
_entity.type
_entity.pdbx_description
1 polymer ?
#
loop_
_entity_poly.entity_id
_entity_poly.type
_entity_poly.pdbx_seq_one_letter_code
_entity_poly.pdbx_strand_id
1 'polypeptide(L)'
;MMTNMNVRSYRPQAASVGVRQRVVRTGHAWSAELVRRAGLWLLVVFVGVMAAGQFMQWRISAVSEHVNQLEKIRSGLGASHVRLLAARAKLASRQRVTAVAAVKFGLMEPKKGQVHRL
;
A
#
# COMPACT_ATOMS: atom_id res chain seq x y z
N MET A 1 85.97 -46.95 52.51
CA MET A 1 84.54 -46.86 52.87
C MET A 1 84.36 -45.69 53.82
N MET A 2 83.72 -44.62 53.37
CA MET A 2 83.08 -43.58 54.21
C MET A 2 82.31 -42.67 53.24
N THR A 3 81.01 -42.94 53.10
CA THR A 3 80.07 -42.21 52.24
C THR A 3 79.59 -40.95 52.94
N ASN A 4 79.99 -39.79 52.43
CA ASN A 4 79.48 -38.48 52.86
C ASN A 4 78.06 -38.29 52.30
N MET A 5 77.04 -38.50 53.13
CA MET A 5 75.64 -38.21 52.80
C MET A 5 75.36 -36.72 53.00
N ASN A 6 75.31 -35.98 51.90
CA ASN A 6 74.94 -34.57 51.87
C ASN A 6 73.41 -34.44 51.81
N VAL A 7 72.77 -34.21 52.95
CA VAL A 7 71.31 -34.05 53.06
C VAL A 7 70.93 -32.66 52.55
N ARG A 8 70.48 -32.61 51.29
CA ARG A 8 70.00 -31.39 50.63
C ARG A 8 68.60 -31.04 51.17
N SER A 9 68.53 -30.07 52.06
CA SER A 9 67.29 -29.54 52.62
C SER A 9 66.41 -28.92 51.52
N TYR A 10 65.23 -29.51 51.33
CA TYR A 10 64.23 -29.10 50.35
C TYR A 10 63.49 -27.85 50.85
N ARG A 11 63.78 -26.69 50.25
CA ARG A 11 62.95 -25.48 50.38
C ARG A 11 61.90 -25.50 49.27
N PRO A 12 60.59 -25.56 49.56
CA PRO A 12 59.59 -25.28 48.54
C PRO A 12 59.66 -23.78 48.23
N GLN A 13 60.20 -23.43 47.05
CA GLN A 13 59.90 -22.14 46.44
C GLN A 13 58.40 -22.12 46.19
N ALA A 14 57.69 -21.25 46.91
CA ALA A 14 56.32 -20.89 46.57
C ALA A 14 56.37 -20.20 45.19
N ALA A 15 56.37 -21.01 44.14
CA ALA A 15 56.08 -20.57 42.80
C ALA A 15 54.61 -20.16 42.85
N SER A 16 54.36 -18.87 43.03
CA SER A 16 53.14 -18.22 42.60
C SER A 16 53.06 -18.41 41.08
N VAL A 17 52.58 -19.58 40.67
CA VAL A 17 52.16 -19.83 39.31
C VAL A 17 50.94 -18.94 39.13
N GLY A 18 51.20 -17.68 38.77
CA GLY A 18 50.22 -16.80 38.19
C GLY A 18 49.77 -17.48 36.91
N VAL A 19 48.71 -18.28 37.02
CA VAL A 19 47.99 -18.84 35.90
C VAL A 19 47.45 -17.65 35.12
N ARG A 20 48.27 -17.15 34.17
CA ARG A 20 47.81 -16.25 33.13
C ARG A 20 46.89 -17.06 32.25
N GLN A 21 45.64 -17.13 32.67
CA GLN A 21 44.54 -17.62 31.87
C GLN A 21 44.44 -16.67 30.68
N ARG A 22 45.09 -17.05 29.57
CA ARG A 22 44.84 -16.44 28.27
C ARG A 22 43.42 -16.85 27.91
N VAL A 23 42.47 -16.00 28.27
CA VAL A 23 41.12 -16.04 27.72
C VAL A 23 41.31 -15.73 26.23
N VAL A 24 41.43 -16.79 25.43
CA VAL A 24 41.32 -16.69 23.98
C VAL A 24 39.89 -16.24 23.75
N ARG A 25 39.71 -14.92 23.63
CA ARG A 25 38.50 -14.35 23.03
C ARG A 25 38.46 -14.92 21.64
N THR A 26 37.69 -15.99 21.46
CA THR A 26 37.16 -16.43 20.18
C THR A 26 36.13 -15.40 19.72
N GLY A 27 36.58 -14.15 19.57
CA GLY A 27 35.86 -13.18 18.77
C GLY A 27 35.96 -13.69 17.35
N HIS A 28 34.85 -14.18 16.80
CA HIS A 28 34.67 -14.31 15.37
C HIS A 28 34.87 -12.91 14.77
N ALA A 29 36.13 -12.57 14.50
CA ALA A 29 36.48 -11.38 13.75
C ALA A 29 36.10 -11.71 12.32
N TRP A 30 34.86 -11.39 11.96
CA TRP A 30 34.44 -11.43 10.56
C TRP A 30 35.46 -10.59 9.80
N SER A 31 36.13 -11.21 8.83
CA SER A 31 37.10 -10.49 8.00
C SER A 31 36.39 -9.24 7.45
N ALA A 32 37.00 -8.07 7.61
CA ALA A 32 36.42 -6.80 7.16
C ALA A 32 36.01 -6.85 5.68
N GLU A 33 36.72 -7.67 4.89
CA GLU A 33 36.43 -7.98 3.50
C GLU A 33 35.09 -8.70 3.31
N LEU A 34 34.76 -9.62 4.22
CA LEU A 34 33.53 -10.42 4.24
C LEU A 34 32.33 -9.54 4.59
N VAL A 35 32.47 -8.66 5.58
CA VAL A 35 31.44 -7.67 5.94
C VAL A 35 31.21 -6.69 4.79
N ARG A 36 32.29 -6.22 4.13
CA ARG A 36 32.19 -5.31 2.99
C ARG A 36 31.48 -5.94 1.80
N ARG A 37 31.81 -7.20 1.47
CA ARG A 37 31.15 -7.95 0.39
C ARG A 37 29.68 -8.24 0.72
N ALA A 38 29.39 -8.67 1.94
CA ALA A 38 28.02 -8.89 2.39
C ALA A 38 27.19 -7.60 2.36
N GLY A 39 27.77 -6.47 2.78
CA GLY A 39 27.14 -5.15 2.70
C GLY A 39 26.85 -4.71 1.27
N LEU A 40 27.78 -4.96 0.33
CA LEU A 40 27.56 -4.69 -1.09
C LEU A 40 26.40 -5.51 -1.65
N TRP A 41 26.34 -6.81 -1.34
CA TRP A 41 25.22 -7.67 -1.77
C TRP A 41 23.88 -7.20 -1.19
N LEU A 42 23.86 -6.87 0.10
CA LEU A 42 22.67 -6.30 0.75
C LEU A 42 22.22 -5.01 0.07
N LEU A 43 23.15 -4.14 -0.28
CA LEU A 43 22.85 -2.88 -0.96
C LEU A 43 22.29 -3.10 -2.37
N VAL A 44 22.87 -4.02 -3.14
CA VAL A 44 22.36 -4.38 -4.49
C VAL A 44 20.95 -4.96 -4.41
N VAL A 45 20.71 -5.88 -3.47
CA VAL A 45 19.38 -6.47 -3.26
C VAL A 45 18.38 -5.40 -2.83
N PHE A 46 18.77 -4.53 -1.90
CA PHE A 46 17.91 -3.45 -1.42
C PHE A 46 17.52 -2.48 -2.53
N VAL A 47 18.49 -2.06 -3.36
CA VAL A 47 18.23 -1.21 -4.52
C VAL A 47 17.33 -1.92 -5.53
N GLY A 48 17.54 -3.22 -5.77
CA GLY A 48 16.69 -4.02 -6.66
C GLY A 48 15.23 -4.08 -6.21
N VAL A 49 15.00 -4.33 -4.91
CA VAL A 49 13.65 -4.36 -4.33
C VAL A 49 12.99 -2.98 -4.38
N MET A 50 13.73 -1.91 -4.06
CA MET A 50 13.21 -0.54 -4.17
C MET A 50 12.86 -0.17 -5.60
N ALA A 51 13.71 -0.49 -6.58
CA ALA A 51 13.44 -0.23 -7.99
C ALA A 51 12.19 -0.97 -8.48
N ALA A 52 12.03 -2.25 -8.10
CA ALA A 52 10.84 -3.03 -8.42
C ALA A 52 9.58 -2.44 -7.77
N GLY A 53 9.66 -2.03 -6.50
CA GLY A 53 8.56 -1.40 -5.78
C GLY A 53 8.12 -0.07 -6.42
N GLN A 54 9.08 0.79 -6.76
CA GLN A 54 8.82 2.06 -7.45
C GLN A 54 8.21 1.85 -8.82
N PHE A 55 8.70 0.87 -9.59
CA PHE A 55 8.13 0.52 -10.89
C PHE A 55 6.67 0.08 -10.78
N MET A 56 6.36 -0.76 -9.79
CA MET A 56 4.99 -1.22 -9.53
C MET A 56 4.07 -0.04 -9.14
N GLN A 57 4.54 0.86 -8.29
CA GLN A 57 3.80 2.04 -7.85
C GLN A 57 3.52 3.01 -9.01
N TRP A 58 4.46 3.13 -9.95
CA TRP A 58 4.28 3.92 -11.16
C TRP A 58 3.20 3.34 -12.07
N ARG A 59 3.17 2.00 -12.24
CA ARG A 59 2.11 1.29 -12.96
C ARG A 59 0.73 1.46 -12.31
N ILE A 60 0.66 1.35 -10.99
CA ILE A 60 -0.60 1.50 -10.23
C ILE A 60 -1.12 2.93 -10.37
N SER A 61 -0.23 3.92 -10.30
CA SER A 61 -0.60 5.34 -10.42
C SER A 61 -1.21 5.63 -11.79
N ALA A 62 -0.60 5.13 -12.88
CA ALA A 62 -1.13 5.26 -14.24
C ALA A 62 -2.54 4.63 -14.39
N VAL A 63 -2.76 3.45 -13.80
CA VAL A 63 -4.08 2.79 -13.85
C VAL A 63 -5.11 3.53 -13.00
N SER A 64 -4.71 4.04 -11.83
CA SER A 64 -5.62 4.77 -10.92
C SER A 64 -6.18 6.03 -11.57
N GLU A 65 -5.39 6.71 -12.40
CA GLU A 65 -5.80 7.92 -13.11
C GLU A 65 -6.87 7.61 -14.16
N HIS A 66 -6.72 6.50 -14.89
CA HIS A 66 -7.74 6.02 -15.82
C HIS A 66 -9.02 5.60 -15.11
N VAL A 67 -8.92 4.89 -13.98
CA VAL A 67 -10.10 4.50 -13.19
C VAL A 67 -10.86 5.73 -12.69
N ASN A 68 -10.15 6.73 -12.17
CA ASN A 68 -10.73 8.00 -11.72
C ASN A 68 -11.40 8.76 -12.88
N GLN A 69 -10.81 8.75 -14.08
CA GLN A 69 -11.43 9.33 -15.27
C GLN A 69 -12.72 8.59 -15.66
N LEU A 70 -12.70 7.25 -15.67
CA LEU A 70 -13.87 6.44 -15.97
C LEU A 70 -15.00 6.68 -14.96
N GLU A 71 -14.69 6.82 -13.67
CA GLU A 71 -15.68 7.09 -12.63
C GLU A 71 -16.31 8.49 -12.77
N LYS A 72 -15.52 9.50 -13.14
CA LYS A 72 -16.03 10.83 -13.49
C LYS A 72 -16.97 10.79 -14.70
N ILE A 73 -16.61 10.05 -15.75
CA ILE A 73 -17.48 9.90 -16.93
C ILE A 73 -18.78 9.19 -16.55
N ARG A 74 -18.69 8.11 -15.77
CA ARG A 74 -19.85 7.33 -15.30
C ARG A 74 -20.81 8.19 -14.48
N SER A 75 -20.31 8.98 -13.54
CA SER A 75 -21.14 9.88 -12.73
C SER A 75 -21.79 10.98 -13.58
N GLY A 76 -21.07 11.56 -14.55
CA GLY A 76 -21.61 12.52 -15.51
C GLY A 76 -22.74 11.94 -16.38
N LEU A 77 -22.56 10.70 -16.87
CA LEU A 77 -23.58 9.99 -17.64
C LEU A 77 -24.81 9.66 -16.78
N GLY A 78 -24.62 9.24 -15.52
CA GLY A 78 -25.72 8.99 -14.59
C GLY A 78 -26.56 10.26 -14.35
N ALA A 79 -25.92 11.39 -14.09
CA ALA A 79 -26.61 12.67 -13.91
C ALA A 79 -27.38 13.09 -15.18
N SER A 80 -26.80 12.86 -16.36
CA SER A 80 -27.44 13.16 -17.65
C SER A 80 -28.66 12.27 -17.89
N HIS A 81 -28.57 10.98 -17.55
CA HIS A 81 -29.68 10.04 -17.67
C HIS A 81 -30.85 10.43 -16.77
N VAL A 82 -30.58 10.81 -15.51
CA VAL A 82 -31.62 11.29 -14.57
C VAL A 82 -32.27 12.57 -15.09
N ARG A 83 -31.48 13.53 -15.60
CA ARG A 83 -32.01 14.76 -16.21
C ARG A 83 -32.90 14.46 -17.42
N LEU A 84 -32.48 13.55 -18.29
CA LEU A 84 -33.25 13.15 -19.47
C LEU A 84 -34.56 12.48 -19.08
N LEU A 85 -34.54 11.61 -18.07
CA LEU A 85 -35.72 10.92 -17.56
C LEU A 85 -36.70 11.90 -16.90
N ALA A 86 -36.20 12.86 -16.12
CA ALA A 86 -37.00 13.94 -15.57
C ALA A 86 -37.60 14.83 -16.67
N ALA A 87 -36.83 15.18 -17.71
CA ALA A 87 -37.31 15.95 -18.85
C ALA A 87 -38.40 15.17 -19.61
N ARG A 88 -38.21 13.87 -19.84
CA ARG A 88 -39.19 12.99 -20.46
C ARG A 88 -40.47 12.91 -19.63
N ALA A 89 -40.37 12.75 -18.31
CA ALA A 89 -41.52 12.75 -17.41
C ALA A 89 -42.28 14.08 -17.45
N LYS A 90 -41.56 15.22 -17.50
CA LYS A 90 -42.17 16.55 -17.64
C LYS A 90 -42.87 16.73 -19.00
N LEU A 91 -42.27 16.23 -20.08
CA LEU A 91 -42.85 16.26 -21.42
C LEU A 91 -44.08 15.36 -21.54
N ALA A 92 -44.03 14.17 -20.96
CA ALA A 92 -45.13 13.21 -20.94
C ALA A 92 -46.17 13.50 -19.83
N SER A 93 -45.96 14.53 -19.00
CA SER A 93 -46.91 14.87 -17.95
C SER A 93 -48.26 15.22 -18.55
N ARG A 94 -49.34 14.67 -17.95
CA ARG A 94 -50.72 14.92 -18.41
C ARG A 94 -50.98 16.41 -18.61
N GLN A 95 -50.52 17.24 -17.67
CA GLN A 95 -50.73 18.69 -17.69
C GLN A 95 -50.08 19.36 -18.90
N ARG A 96 -48.89 18.92 -19.32
CA ARG A 96 -48.24 19.45 -20.52
C ARG A 96 -48.87 18.91 -21.79
N VAL A 97 -49.26 17.63 -21.80
CA VAL A 97 -49.97 17.02 -22.93
C VAL A 97 -51.33 17.70 -23.15
N THR A 98 -52.10 17.95 -22.08
CA THR A 98 -53.40 18.65 -22.17
C THR A 98 -53.20 20.10 -22.58
N ALA A 99 -52.22 20.81 -22.05
CA ALA A 99 -51.92 22.18 -22.46
C ALA A 99 -51.51 22.28 -23.94
N VAL A 100 -50.67 21.36 -24.43
CA VAL A 100 -50.27 21.34 -25.85
C VAL A 100 -51.44 20.95 -26.75
N ALA A 101 -52.28 19.98 -26.34
CA ALA A 101 -53.48 19.61 -27.08
C ALA A 101 -54.52 20.75 -27.10
N ALA A 102 -54.68 21.47 -25.98
CA ALA A 102 -55.52 22.65 -25.87
C ALA A 102 -55.13 23.72 -26.90
N VAL A 103 -53.84 24.04 -26.98
CA VAL A 103 -53.34 25.02 -27.96
C VAL A 103 -53.49 24.50 -29.39
N LYS A 104 -53.10 23.24 -29.66
CA LYS A 104 -53.07 22.69 -31.03
C LYS A 104 -54.45 22.50 -31.64
N PHE A 105 -55.43 22.09 -30.84
CA PHE A 105 -56.79 21.81 -31.29
C PHE A 105 -57.79 22.90 -30.89
N GLY A 106 -57.33 24.01 -30.31
CA GLY A 106 -58.19 25.07 -29.79
C GLY A 106 -59.15 24.59 -28.69
N LEU A 107 -58.78 23.52 -27.97
CA LEU A 107 -59.62 22.92 -26.93
C LEU A 107 -59.46 23.70 -25.63
N MET A 108 -60.57 24.06 -24.97
CA MET A 108 -60.54 24.56 -23.60
C MET A 108 -60.70 23.40 -22.61
N GLU A 109 -60.00 23.46 -21.47
CA GLU A 109 -60.20 22.47 -20.40
C GLU A 109 -61.65 22.54 -19.92
N PRO A 110 -62.41 21.42 -19.97
CA PRO A 110 -63.81 21.43 -19.57
C PRO A 110 -63.92 21.70 -18.07
N LYS A 111 -64.75 22.67 -17.70
CA LYS A 111 -65.05 22.98 -16.30
C LYS A 111 -65.77 21.80 -15.65
N LYS A 112 -65.61 21.64 -14.32
CA LYS A 112 -66.35 20.62 -13.55
C LYS A 112 -67.84 20.72 -13.87
N GLY A 113 -68.42 19.65 -14.42
CA GLY A 113 -69.83 19.57 -14.82
C GLY A 113 -70.11 19.63 -16.34
N GLN A 114 -69.13 19.95 -17.19
CA GLN A 114 -69.34 20.01 -18.65
C GLN A 114 -69.26 18.65 -19.38
N VAL A 115 -68.71 17.61 -18.73
CA VAL A 115 -68.59 16.29 -19.34
C VAL A 115 -69.55 15.34 -18.64
N HIS A 116 -70.62 14.94 -19.34
CA HIS A 116 -71.51 13.88 -18.89
C HIS A 116 -70.82 12.55 -19.17
N ARG A 117 -70.52 11.75 -18.13
CA ARG A 117 -70.03 10.39 -18.31
C ARG A 117 -71.22 9.49 -18.58
N LEU A 118 -71.23 8.83 -19.73
CA LEU A 118 -72.10 7.69 -20.04
C LEU A 118 -71.67 6.47 -19.23
#